data_AF-A0A944Y3B0-F1
#
_entry.id   AF-A0A944Y3B0-F1
#
_cell.length_a   1.000
_cell.length_b   1.000
_cell.length_c   1.000
_cell.angle_alpha   90.00
_cell.angle_beta   90.00
_cell.angle_gamma   90.00
#
_symmetry.space_group_name_H-M   'P 1'
#
loop_
_entity.id
_entity.type
_entity.pdbx_description
1 polymer ?
#
loop_
_entity_poly.entity_id
_entity_poly.type
_entity_poly.pdbx_seq_one_letter_code
_entity_poly.pdbx_strand_id
1 'polypeptide(L)'
;MNLKDWDKEYRDFLDSESLNPPEILSQNILNAVRGELNPSKGKVLFKMLLGQTVGAVMTLFICPQFHMGFLSDEYVFHFFHRTFGDFGCMMACGMLFMGTGALVASVILKKNEFRALGSYRNLYYPAVSLVGLSVFFFLGAKIYLTFASGWLLGGMLGSFLAFQFIAFVKRKLLHS
;
A
#
# COMPACT_ATOMS: atom_id res chain seq x y z
N MET A 1 11.07 6.98 -49.73
CA MET A 1 11.39 5.54 -49.62
C MET A 1 10.70 4.84 -50.77
N ASN A 2 11.45 4.14 -51.63
CA ASN A 2 10.94 3.58 -52.89
C ASN A 2 10.36 2.17 -52.64
N LEU A 3 9.29 1.79 -53.33
CA LEU A 3 8.63 0.47 -53.17
C LEU A 3 9.58 -0.70 -53.41
N LYS A 4 10.57 -0.53 -54.31
CA LYS A 4 11.60 -1.54 -54.58
C LYS A 4 12.54 -1.78 -53.41
N ASP A 5 12.81 -0.76 -52.60
CA ASP A 5 13.67 -0.91 -51.42
C ASP A 5 12.95 -1.71 -50.33
N TRP A 6 11.62 -1.53 -50.22
CA TRP A 6 10.79 -2.23 -49.24
C TRP A 6 10.65 -3.73 -49.52
N ASP A 7 10.47 -4.12 -50.79
CA ASP A 7 10.40 -5.54 -51.16
C ASP A 7 11.73 -6.25 -50.92
N LYS A 8 12.85 -5.54 -51.11
CA LYS A 8 14.18 -6.05 -50.83
C LYS A 8 14.42 -6.21 -49.32
N GLU A 9 14.14 -5.18 -48.51
CA GLU A 9 14.28 -5.25 -47.05
C GLU A 9 13.38 -6.33 -46.43
N TYR A 10 12.16 -6.48 -46.96
CA TYR A 10 11.24 -7.52 -46.49
C TYR A 10 11.73 -8.93 -46.81
N ARG A 11 12.27 -9.15 -48.03
CA ARG A 11 12.89 -10.44 -48.40
C ARG A 11 14.17 -10.70 -47.61
N ASP A 12 15.03 -9.70 -47.45
CA ASP A 12 16.26 -9.80 -46.64
C ASP A 12 15.92 -10.13 -45.17
N PHE A 13 14.80 -9.63 -44.64
CA PHE A 13 14.31 -9.98 -43.31
C PHE A 13 13.81 -11.44 -43.22
N LEU A 14 13.05 -11.91 -44.21
CA LEU A 14 12.53 -13.28 -44.25
C LEU A 14 13.64 -14.33 -44.47
N ASP A 15 14.65 -13.99 -45.27
CA ASP A 15 15.79 -14.85 -45.59
C ASP A 15 16.90 -14.75 -44.53
N SER A 16 16.80 -13.81 -43.59
CA SER A 16 17.74 -13.73 -42.47
C SER A 16 17.64 -14.98 -41.59
N GLU A 17 18.79 -15.57 -41.27
CA GLU A 17 18.86 -16.76 -40.42
C GLU A 17 18.26 -16.43 -39.05
N SER A 18 17.26 -17.19 -38.61
CA SER A 18 16.61 -16.94 -37.32
C SER A 18 17.63 -17.15 -36.20
N LEU A 19 18.22 -16.06 -35.70
CA LEU A 19 19.07 -16.07 -34.53
C LEU A 19 18.19 -16.33 -33.30
N ASN A 20 17.93 -17.60 -33.02
CA ASN A 20 17.26 -17.99 -31.79
C ASN A 20 18.15 -17.57 -30.61
N PRO A 21 17.65 -16.75 -29.67
CA PRO A 21 18.42 -16.44 -28.48
C PRO A 21 18.76 -17.75 -27.75
N PRO A 22 19.93 -17.84 -27.09
CA PRO A 22 20.28 -19.01 -26.31
C PRO A 22 19.13 -19.39 -25.37
N GLU A 23 18.77 -20.68 -25.31
CA GLU A 23 17.61 -21.15 -24.53
C GLU A 23 17.67 -20.67 -23.07
N ILE A 24 18.87 -20.64 -22.50
CA ILE A 24 19.15 -20.12 -21.15
C ILE A 24 18.71 -18.66 -21.01
N LEU A 25 19.00 -17.81 -22.00
CA LEU A 25 18.61 -16.40 -21.98
C LEU A 25 17.09 -16.25 -22.11
N SER A 26 16.46 -17.02 -22.99
CA SER A 26 15.00 -17.06 -23.15
C SER A 26 14.30 -17.44 -21.85
N GLN A 27 14.77 -18.52 -21.20
CA GLN A 27 14.22 -18.98 -19.93
C GLN A 27 14.45 -17.97 -18.80
N ASN A 28 15.60 -17.30 -18.75
CA ASN A 28 15.88 -16.27 -17.76
C ASN A 28 14.92 -15.07 -17.90
N ILE A 29 14.69 -14.60 -19.13
CA ILE A 29 13.75 -13.52 -19.40
C ILE A 29 12.33 -13.95 -19.03
N LEU A 30 11.89 -15.14 -19.44
CA LEU A 30 10.57 -15.65 -19.11
C LEU A 30 10.35 -15.78 -17.60
N ASN A 31 11.34 -16.26 -16.87
CA ASN A 31 11.29 -16.37 -15.41
C ASN A 31 11.25 -14.99 -14.74
N ALA A 32 12.02 -14.02 -15.23
CA ALA A 32 11.95 -12.65 -14.76
C ALA A 32 10.56 -12.04 -14.98
N VAL A 33 10.00 -12.16 -16.19
CA VAL A 33 8.66 -11.65 -16.53
C VAL A 33 7.58 -12.33 -15.68
N ARG A 34 7.65 -13.65 -15.48
CA ARG A 34 6.73 -14.39 -14.60
C ARG A 34 6.80 -13.88 -13.17
N GLY A 35 8.01 -13.64 -12.65
CA GLY A 35 8.22 -13.09 -11.31
C GLY A 35 7.66 -11.67 -11.14
N GLU A 36 7.69 -10.87 -12.21
CA GLU A 36 7.08 -9.54 -12.21
C GLU A 36 5.56 -9.55 -12.33
N LEU A 37 4.99 -10.50 -13.08
CA LEU A 37 3.55 -10.65 -13.26
C LEU A 37 2.86 -11.24 -12.03
N ASN A 38 3.53 -12.13 -11.31
CA ASN A 38 3.01 -12.81 -10.12
C ASN A 38 3.88 -12.51 -8.88
N PRO A 39 3.81 -11.29 -8.33
CA PRO A 39 4.55 -10.96 -7.13
C PRO A 39 4.12 -11.85 -5.96
N SER A 40 5.09 -12.35 -5.20
CA SER A 40 4.84 -13.15 -4.00
C SER A 40 3.99 -12.37 -2.99
N LYS A 41 2.84 -12.95 -2.60
CA LYS A 41 1.93 -12.34 -1.60
C LYS A 41 2.65 -12.01 -0.30
N GLY A 42 3.52 -12.90 0.18
CA GLY A 42 4.29 -12.68 1.41
C GLY A 42 5.21 -11.46 1.33
N LYS A 43 5.86 -11.25 0.17
CA LYS A 43 6.70 -10.07 -0.06
C LYS A 43 5.90 -8.77 -0.05
N VAL A 44 4.71 -8.78 -0.66
CA VAL A 44 3.80 -7.62 -0.64
C VAL A 44 3.32 -7.33 0.79
N LEU A 45 2.90 -8.36 1.52
CA LEU A 45 2.47 -8.23 2.91
C LEU A 45 3.58 -7.67 3.80
N PHE A 46 4.81 -8.18 3.68
CA PHE A 46 5.95 -7.68 4.45
C PHE A 46 6.21 -6.19 4.18
N LYS A 47 6.19 -5.76 2.92
CA LYS A 47 6.34 -4.34 2.57
C LYS A 47 5.22 -3.47 3.11
N MET A 48 3.99 -3.98 3.09
CA MET A 48 2.85 -3.28 3.66
C MET A 48 2.96 -3.15 5.19
N LEU A 49 3.43 -4.19 5.89
CA LEU A 49 3.70 -4.13 7.32
C LEU A 49 4.84 -3.17 7.66
N LEU A 50 5.89 -3.13 6.83
CA LEU A 50 6.98 -2.17 6.98
C LEU A 50 6.45 -0.72 6.85
N GLY A 51 5.64 -0.46 5.82
CA GLY A 51 5.00 0.85 5.65
C GLY A 51 4.05 1.20 6.80
N GLN A 52 3.28 0.22 7.28
CA GLN A 52 2.42 0.41 8.46
C GLN A 52 3.22 0.72 9.71
N THR A 53 4.37 0.07 9.93
CA THR A 53 5.22 0.31 11.09
C THR A 53 5.80 1.72 11.05
N VAL A 54 6.29 2.17 9.89
CA VAL A 54 6.79 3.54 9.71
C VAL A 54 5.66 4.55 9.92
N GLY A 55 4.49 4.34 9.30
CA GLY A 55 3.32 5.19 9.47
C GLY A 55 2.82 5.22 10.92
N ALA A 56 2.83 4.09 11.62
CA ALA A 56 2.47 4.00 13.03
C ALA A 56 3.39 4.86 13.89
N VAL A 57 4.71 4.73 13.70
CA VAL A 57 5.69 5.57 14.41
C VAL A 57 5.43 7.04 14.13
N MET A 58 5.30 7.45 12.86
CA MET A 58 5.03 8.84 12.48
C MET A 58 3.75 9.39 13.11
N THR A 59 2.67 8.60 13.10
CA THR A 59 1.38 9.05 13.62
C THR A 59 1.34 9.11 15.14
N LEU A 60 2.10 8.27 15.85
CA LEU A 60 2.26 8.34 17.31
C LEU A 60 3.02 9.59 17.78
N PHE A 61 3.75 10.28 16.90
CA PHE A 61 4.29 11.62 17.18
C PHE A 61 3.24 12.73 17.07
N ILE A 62 2.08 12.47 16.43
CA ILE A 62 1.09 13.51 16.09
C ILE A 62 -0.21 13.30 16.87
N CYS A 63 -0.82 12.11 16.80
CA CYS A 63 -2.00 11.75 17.58
C CYS A 63 -1.62 10.63 18.56
N PRO A 64 -1.63 10.87 19.88
CA PRO A 64 -1.52 9.80 20.85
C PRO A 64 -2.70 8.82 20.66
N GLN A 65 -2.39 7.55 20.36
CA GLN A 65 -3.38 6.50 20.17
C GLN A 65 -3.62 5.81 21.51
N PHE A 66 -4.87 5.81 22.01
CA PHE A 66 -5.20 5.23 23.31
C PHE A 66 -4.32 5.75 24.47
N HIS A 67 -4.04 7.06 24.47
CA HIS A 67 -3.14 7.75 25.42
C HIS A 67 -1.67 7.33 25.32
N MET A 68 -1.26 6.65 24.25
CA MET A 68 0.14 6.36 23.94
C MET A 68 0.60 7.23 22.77
N GLY A 69 1.61 8.06 23.00
CA GLY A 69 2.24 8.91 21.99
C GLY A 69 3.62 9.37 22.45
N PHE A 70 4.46 9.79 21.50
CA PHE A 70 5.83 10.22 21.80
C PHE A 70 5.94 11.72 22.10
N LEU A 71 5.13 12.54 21.42
CA LEU A 71 5.01 13.97 21.65
C LEU A 71 3.55 14.27 21.97
N SER A 72 3.27 14.60 23.22
CA SER A 72 1.93 14.96 23.68
C SER A 72 1.67 16.43 23.40
N ASP A 73 1.25 16.78 22.19
CA ASP A 73 0.61 18.07 21.98
C ASP A 73 -0.88 17.91 22.31
N GLU A 74 -1.21 18.19 23.57
CA GLU A 74 -2.56 18.06 24.12
C GLU A 74 -3.59 18.90 23.34
N TYR A 75 -3.16 19.96 22.64
CA TYR A 75 -4.06 20.89 21.97
C TYR A 75 -4.85 20.27 20.82
N VAL A 76 -4.19 19.53 19.93
CA VAL A 76 -4.85 18.90 18.77
C VAL A 76 -5.81 17.80 19.23
N PHE A 77 -5.36 16.97 20.17
CA PHE A 77 -6.19 15.92 20.75
C PHE A 77 -7.44 16.52 21.43
N HIS A 78 -7.28 17.53 22.28
CA HIS A 78 -8.41 18.19 22.96
C HIS A 78 -9.36 18.89 21.99
N PHE A 79 -8.86 19.54 20.93
CA PHE A 79 -9.69 20.16 19.91
C PHE A 79 -10.60 19.14 19.20
N PHE A 80 -10.04 18.01 18.76
CA PHE A 80 -10.81 16.96 18.09
C PHE A 80 -11.79 16.28 19.05
N HIS A 81 -11.36 16.01 20.28
CA HIS A 81 -12.19 15.40 21.31
C HIS A 81 -13.40 16.28 21.67
N ARG A 82 -13.21 17.61 21.79
CA ARG A 82 -14.30 18.56 22.08
C ARG A 82 -15.25 18.75 20.90
N THR A 83 -14.73 18.72 19.67
CA THR A 83 -15.51 19.00 18.46
C THR A 83 -16.33 17.79 18.00
N PHE A 84 -15.73 16.60 18.01
CA PHE A 84 -16.32 15.39 17.40
C PHE A 84 -16.69 14.31 18.42
N GLY A 85 -16.39 14.53 19.70
CA GLY A 85 -16.55 13.53 20.76
C GLY A 85 -15.52 12.40 20.67
N ASP A 86 -15.49 11.57 21.71
CA ASP A 86 -14.51 10.50 21.91
C ASP A 86 -14.51 9.51 20.74
N PHE A 87 -15.71 9.12 20.27
CA PHE A 87 -15.87 8.17 19.17
C PHE A 87 -15.35 8.74 17.85
N GLY A 88 -15.69 10.00 17.53
CA GLY A 88 -15.23 10.67 16.31
C GLY A 88 -13.72 10.88 16.31
N CYS A 89 -13.14 11.25 17.46
CA CYS A 89 -11.70 11.36 17.65
C CYS A 89 -10.99 10.02 17.40
N MET A 90 -11.49 8.93 17.98
CA MET A 90 -10.93 7.59 17.80
C MET A 90 -11.04 7.11 16.34
N MET A 91 -12.15 7.41 15.67
CA MET A 91 -12.31 7.13 14.25
C MET A 91 -11.30 7.91 13.39
N ALA A 92 -11.10 9.20 13.67
CA ALA A 92 -10.11 10.02 12.97
C ALA A 92 -8.68 9.51 13.21
N CYS A 93 -8.34 9.14 14.44
CA CYS A 93 -7.00 8.64 14.77
C CYS A 93 -6.75 7.24 14.18
N GLY A 94 -7.75 6.36 14.12
CA GLY A 94 -7.66 5.11 13.36
C GLY A 94 -7.47 5.33 11.86
N MET A 95 -8.23 6.27 11.28
CA MET A 95 -8.10 6.68 9.87
C MET A 95 -6.69 7.18 9.55
N LEU A 96 -6.15 8.05 10.39
CA LEU A 96 -4.82 8.62 10.25
C LEU A 96 -3.74 7.54 10.40
N PHE A 97 -3.86 6.67 11.42
CA PHE A 97 -2.90 5.60 11.69
C PHE A 97 -2.81 4.60 10.53
N MET A 98 -3.94 4.08 10.07
CA MET A 98 -3.98 3.07 9.02
C MET A 98 -3.82 3.68 7.62
N GLY A 99 -4.40 4.86 7.39
CA GLY A 99 -4.29 5.57 6.11
C GLY A 99 -2.85 6.05 5.83
N THR A 100 -2.14 6.57 6.83
CA THR A 100 -0.73 6.95 6.67
C THR A 100 0.13 5.74 6.39
N GLY A 101 -0.08 4.63 7.11
CA GLY A 101 0.60 3.37 6.83
C GLY A 101 0.38 2.86 5.41
N ALA A 102 -0.84 2.93 4.89
CA ALA A 102 -1.17 2.58 3.52
C ALA A 102 -0.50 3.51 2.48
N LEU A 103 -0.44 4.82 2.75
CA LEU A 103 0.26 5.80 1.91
C LEU A 103 1.76 5.48 1.84
N VAL A 104 2.42 5.31 2.99
CA VAL A 104 3.85 4.98 3.07
C VAL A 104 4.14 3.64 2.39
N ALA A 105 3.35 2.62 2.66
CA ALA A 105 3.50 1.31 2.02
C ALA A 105 3.43 1.41 0.48
N SER A 106 2.57 2.28 -0.06
CA SER A 106 2.43 2.42 -1.50
C SER A 106 3.63 3.03 -2.22
N VAL A 107 4.46 3.79 -1.50
CA VAL A 107 5.75 4.32 -1.98
C VAL A 107 6.77 3.19 -2.07
N ILE A 108 6.75 2.26 -1.13
CA ILE A 108 7.64 1.09 -1.06
C ILE A 108 7.26 0.02 -2.10
N LEU A 109 5.97 -0.11 -2.42
CA LEU A 109 5.45 -1.11 -3.34
C LEU A 109 5.70 -0.75 -4.81
N LYS A 110 6.22 -1.72 -5.57
CA LYS A 110 6.28 -1.66 -7.03
C LYS A 110 4.87 -1.65 -7.63
N LYS A 111 4.74 -1.17 -8.87
CA LYS A 111 3.46 -1.09 -9.59
C LYS A 111 2.71 -2.43 -9.64
N ASN A 112 3.41 -3.53 -9.95
CA ASN A 112 2.80 -4.85 -10.09
C ASN A 112 2.36 -5.40 -8.71
N GLU A 113 3.16 -5.15 -7.67
CA GLU A 113 2.83 -5.50 -6.29
C GLU A 113 1.60 -4.74 -5.79
N PHE A 114 1.49 -3.44 -6.12
CA PHE A 114 0.32 -2.62 -5.79
C PHE A 114 -0.94 -3.07 -6.54
N ARG A 115 -0.82 -3.52 -7.80
CA ARG A 115 -1.94 -4.15 -8.52
C ARG A 115 -2.37 -5.44 -7.85
N ALA A 116 -1.43 -6.30 -7.46
CA ALA A 116 -1.73 -7.56 -6.80
C ALA A 116 -2.44 -7.36 -5.45
N LEU A 117 -2.08 -6.31 -4.69
CA LEU A 117 -2.75 -5.94 -3.45
C LEU A 117 -4.26 -5.73 -3.64
N GLY A 118 -4.70 -5.27 -4.82
CA GLY A 118 -6.11 -5.07 -5.15
C GLY A 118 -6.98 -6.31 -4.91
N SER A 119 -6.44 -7.52 -5.07
CA SER A 119 -7.19 -8.77 -4.92
C SER A 119 -7.40 -9.21 -3.47
N TYR A 120 -6.60 -8.72 -2.51
CA TYR A 120 -6.68 -9.12 -1.10
C TYR A 120 -6.70 -7.95 -0.10
N ARG A 121 -6.84 -6.71 -0.58
CA ARG A 121 -6.91 -5.50 0.27
C ARG A 121 -8.01 -5.55 1.32
N ASN A 122 -9.17 -6.13 0.97
CA ASN A 122 -10.34 -6.16 1.85
C ASN A 122 -10.13 -7.06 3.07
N LEU A 123 -9.23 -8.05 2.97
CA LEU A 123 -8.84 -8.88 4.11
C LEU A 123 -7.64 -8.26 4.83
N TYR A 124 -6.70 -7.70 4.08
CA TYR A 124 -5.46 -7.14 4.62
C TYR A 124 -5.72 -5.98 5.61
N TYR A 125 -6.47 -4.96 5.21
CA TYR A 125 -6.63 -3.78 6.06
C TYR A 125 -7.34 -4.07 7.39
N PRO A 126 -8.45 -4.82 7.43
CA PRO A 126 -9.05 -5.24 8.70
C PRO A 126 -8.10 -6.07 9.56
N ALA A 127 -7.36 -7.02 8.97
CA ALA A 127 -6.43 -7.87 9.71
C ALA A 127 -5.31 -7.04 10.37
N VAL A 128 -4.73 -6.08 9.63
CA VAL A 128 -3.67 -5.23 10.18
C VAL A 128 -4.21 -4.24 11.20
N SER A 129 -5.43 -3.72 11.04
CA SER A 129 -6.07 -2.90 12.08
C SER A 129 -6.26 -3.68 13.39
N LEU A 130 -6.68 -4.95 13.30
CA LEU A 130 -6.81 -5.83 14.48
C LEU A 130 -5.47 -6.14 15.13
N VAL A 131 -4.43 -6.39 14.33
CA VAL A 131 -3.06 -6.57 14.84
C VAL A 131 -2.58 -5.28 15.53
N GLY A 132 -2.83 -4.11 14.94
CA GLY A 132 -2.48 -2.82 15.54
C GLY A 132 -3.15 -2.60 16.90
N LEU A 133 -4.46 -2.87 17.01
CA LEU A 133 -5.15 -2.84 18.30
C LEU A 133 -4.58 -3.85 19.29
N SER A 134 -4.26 -5.05 18.84
CA SER A 134 -3.67 -6.09 19.69
C SER A 134 -2.30 -5.64 20.22
N VAL A 135 -1.48 -5.01 19.38
CA VAL A 135 -0.19 -4.44 19.78
C VAL A 135 -0.41 -3.35 20.83
N PHE A 136 -1.35 -2.43 20.63
CA PHE A 136 -1.65 -1.42 21.64
C PHE A 136 -2.12 -2.03 22.96
N PHE A 137 -2.95 -3.08 22.92
CA PHE A 137 -3.38 -3.80 24.10
C PHE A 137 -2.19 -4.39 24.87
N PHE A 138 -1.29 -5.09 24.18
CA PHE A 138 -0.09 -5.67 24.80
C PHE A 138 0.89 -4.62 25.33
N LEU A 139 0.92 -3.42 24.74
CA LEU A 139 1.72 -2.29 25.22
C LEU A 139 1.06 -1.56 26.41
N GLY A 140 -0.09 -2.01 26.90
CA GLY A 140 -0.75 -1.47 28.09
C GLY A 140 -1.85 -0.44 27.82
N ALA A 141 -2.34 -0.34 26.57
CA ALA A 141 -3.50 0.49 26.25
C ALA A 141 -4.73 0.09 27.07
N LYS A 142 -5.43 1.09 27.61
CA LYS A 142 -6.81 0.90 28.09
C LYS A 142 -7.77 1.00 26.90
N ILE A 143 -8.13 -0.15 26.34
CA ILE A 143 -9.02 -0.24 25.18
C ILE A 143 -10.46 -0.47 25.64
N TYR A 144 -11.30 0.55 25.48
CA TYR A 144 -12.75 0.41 25.63
C TYR A 144 -13.38 -0.04 24.31
N LEU A 145 -14.30 -0.99 24.36
CA LEU A 145 -14.89 -1.60 23.15
C LEU A 145 -15.51 -0.57 22.20
N THR A 146 -16.22 0.43 22.74
CA THR A 146 -16.84 1.53 21.97
C THR A 146 -15.80 2.36 21.22
N PHE A 147 -14.64 2.61 21.81
CA PHE A 147 -13.58 3.39 21.20
C PHE A 147 -12.77 2.54 20.21
N ALA A 148 -12.56 1.25 20.53
CA ALA A 148 -11.94 0.29 19.64
C ALA A 148 -12.72 0.12 18.33
N SER A 149 -14.06 0.06 18.41
CA SER A 149 -14.89 -0.07 17.22
C SER A 149 -14.84 1.19 16.34
N GLY A 150 -14.89 2.38 16.95
CA GLY A 150 -14.70 3.65 16.23
C GLY A 150 -13.33 3.70 15.54
N TRP A 151 -12.28 3.33 16.27
CA TRP A 151 -10.92 3.27 15.74
C TRP A 151 -10.78 2.27 14.58
N LEU A 152 -11.35 1.07 14.69
CA LEU A 152 -11.36 0.07 13.61
C LEU A 152 -12.08 0.57 12.36
N LEU A 153 -13.28 1.13 12.52
CA LEU A 153 -14.07 1.68 11.42
C LEU A 153 -13.31 2.80 10.70
N GLY A 154 -12.74 3.71 11.49
CA GLY A 154 -11.87 4.77 11.00
C GLY A 154 -10.67 4.23 10.22
N GLY A 155 -9.97 3.24 10.78
CA GLY A 155 -8.80 2.64 10.14
C GLY A 155 -9.11 1.92 8.83
N MET A 156 -10.23 1.20 8.77
CA MET A 156 -10.70 0.57 7.53
C MET A 156 -11.03 1.63 6.47
N LEU A 157 -11.78 2.68 6.86
CA LEU A 157 -12.15 3.77 5.97
C LEU A 157 -10.91 4.52 5.46
N GLY A 158 -9.97 4.85 6.36
CA GLY A 158 -8.73 5.54 6.02
C GLY A 158 -7.85 4.75 5.07
N SER A 159 -7.69 3.45 5.31
CA SER A 159 -6.95 2.56 4.40
C SER A 159 -7.59 2.48 3.02
N PHE A 160 -8.92 2.39 2.97
CA PHE A 160 -9.65 2.34 1.72
C PHE A 160 -9.49 3.64 0.93
N LEU A 161 -9.70 4.79 1.58
CA LEU A 161 -9.56 6.11 0.94
C LEU A 161 -8.12 6.34 0.47
N ALA A 162 -7.12 6.01 1.29
CA ALA A 162 -5.71 6.08 0.91
C ALA A 162 -5.41 5.22 -0.32
N PHE A 163 -5.87 3.97 -0.33
CA PHE A 163 -5.69 3.09 -1.49
C PHE A 163 -6.30 3.66 -2.76
N GLN A 164 -7.53 4.18 -2.69
CA GLN A 164 -8.21 4.77 -3.85
C GLN A 164 -7.50 6.03 -4.35
N PHE A 165 -7.08 6.91 -3.44
CA PHE A 165 -6.31 8.10 -3.76
C PHE A 165 -5.01 7.75 -4.49
N ILE A 166 -4.25 6.79 -3.96
CA ILE A 166 -3.00 6.33 -4.58
C ILE A 166 -3.26 5.66 -5.92
N ALA A 167 -4.31 4.84 -6.03
CA ALA A 167 -4.68 4.20 -7.29
C ALA A 167 -5.03 5.24 -8.35
N PHE A 168 -5.74 6.30 -7.97
CA PHE A 168 -6.04 7.44 -8.84
C PHE A 168 -4.77 8.17 -9.28
N VAL A 169 -3.90 8.54 -8.34
CA VAL A 169 -2.62 9.22 -8.63
C VAL A 169 -1.73 8.37 -9.56
N LYS A 170 -1.54 7.08 -9.23
CA LYS A 170 -0.73 6.18 -10.06
C LYS A 170 -1.32 5.99 -11.45
N ARG A 171 -2.64 5.92 -11.62
CA ARG A 171 -3.27 5.87 -12.95
C ARG A 171 -2.96 7.12 -13.76
N LYS A 172 -3.08 8.30 -13.16
CA LYS A 172 -2.86 9.58 -13.85
C LYS A 172 -1.39 9.78 -14.25
N LEU A 173 -0.46 9.40 -13.37
CA LEU A 173 0.98 9.47 -13.66
C LEU A 173 1.48 8.45 -14.69
N LEU A 174 0.71 7.39 -14.97
CA LEU A 174 1.07 6.34 -15.94
C LEU A 174 0.56 6.61 -17.36
N HIS A 175 -0.22 7.67 -17.55
CA HIS A 175 -0.69 8.15 -18.85
C HIS A 175 0.02 9.46 -19.29
N SER A 176 1.02 9.93 -18.55
CA SER A 176 2.02 10.91 -18.98
C SER A 176 3.34 10.22 -19.23
#